data_AF-A0A2C9JQC2-F1
#
_entry.id   AF-A0A2C9JQC2-F1
#
_cell.length_a   1.000
_cell.length_b   1.000
_cell.length_c   1.000
_cell.angle_alpha   90.00
_cell.angle_beta   90.00
_cell.angle_gamma   90.00
#
_symmetry.space_group_name_H-M   'P 1'
#
loop_
_entity.id
_entity.type
_entity.pdbx_description
1 polymer ?
#
loop_
_entity_poly.entity_id
_entity_poly.type
_entity_poly.pdbx_seq_one_letter_code
_entity_poly.pdbx_strand_id
1 'polypeptide(L)'
;MAATKRGQAELQMKCKKALQTTTDPVERLRLACLARGASGIKGLARTFKIMDDDENRSLDKKEFAKGLHDYGLVEFSNAQIDELFKIFDKDGSGTIDFDEFLIRLRPAMSQNRRNLIYQAFRKLDKTGDGVVTIEDLKGVYSASKHPKYLSGEWTEDQVLRQFLDSFDSDDKDGKITQEEFENYYTGVSASIDNDAYFDLMMRTAWKL
;
A
#
# COMPACT_ATOMS: atom_id res chain seq x y z
N MET A 1 -0.22 -24.01 14.38
CA MET A 1 0.70 -23.52 13.32
C MET A 1 0.82 -24.53 12.16
N ALA A 2 -0.29 -24.94 11.53
CA ALA A 2 -0.30 -25.84 10.36
C ALA A 2 -0.97 -25.22 9.12
N ALA A 3 -1.68 -24.10 9.28
CA ALA A 3 -2.42 -23.42 8.23
C ALA A 3 -1.54 -22.64 7.22
N THR A 4 -0.28 -22.34 7.56
CA THR A 4 0.61 -21.48 6.74
C THR A 4 1.32 -22.23 5.61
N LYS A 5 1.83 -23.45 5.82
CA LYS A 5 2.57 -24.19 4.77
C LYS A 5 1.68 -24.62 3.60
N ARG A 6 0.47 -25.10 3.91
CA ARG A 6 -0.51 -25.52 2.88
C ARG A 6 -1.02 -24.32 2.08
N GLY A 7 -1.36 -23.22 2.75
CA GLY A 7 -1.75 -21.97 2.09
C GLY A 7 -0.64 -21.41 1.20
N GLN A 8 0.62 -21.49 1.63
CA GLN A 8 1.77 -21.01 0.85
C GLN A 8 2.01 -21.87 -0.39
N ALA A 9 1.92 -23.20 -0.29
CA ALA A 9 2.06 -24.10 -1.44
C ALA A 9 0.93 -23.90 -2.47
N GLU A 10 -0.32 -23.76 -2.00
CA GLU A 10 -1.47 -23.47 -2.87
C GLU A 10 -1.33 -22.10 -3.55
N LEU A 11 -0.86 -21.08 -2.83
CA LEU A 11 -0.59 -19.76 -3.38
C LEU A 11 0.50 -19.82 -4.47
N GLN A 12 1.61 -20.49 -4.22
CA GLN A 12 2.69 -20.65 -5.20
C GLN A 12 2.20 -21.36 -6.47
N MET A 13 1.39 -22.41 -6.34
CA MET A 13 0.82 -23.12 -7.48
C MET A 13 -0.13 -22.22 -8.30
N LYS A 14 -0.99 -21.44 -7.64
CA LYS A 14 -1.86 -20.46 -8.29
C LYS A 14 -1.05 -19.37 -9.01
N CYS A 15 -0.02 -18.83 -8.37
CA CYS A 15 0.84 -17.81 -8.97
C CYS A 15 1.57 -18.34 -10.20
N LYS A 16 2.12 -19.56 -10.16
CA LYS A 16 2.76 -20.19 -11.33
C LYS A 16 1.80 -20.37 -12.50
N LYS A 17 0.55 -20.75 -12.23
CA LYS A 17 -0.49 -20.86 -13.27
C LYS A 17 -0.86 -19.50 -13.85
N ALA A 18 -1.06 -18.48 -13.00
CA ALA A 18 -1.38 -17.13 -13.45
C ALA A 18 -0.24 -16.47 -14.24
N LEU A 19 1.02 -16.80 -13.91
CA LEU A 19 2.20 -16.31 -14.62
C LEU A 19 2.22 -16.74 -16.10
N GLN A 20 1.60 -17.89 -16.43
CA GLN A 20 1.50 -18.38 -17.81
C GLN A 20 0.46 -17.62 -18.65
N THR A 21 -0.47 -16.92 -18.01
CA THR A 21 -1.60 -16.28 -18.68
C THR A 21 -1.56 -14.76 -18.62
N THR A 22 -0.79 -14.18 -17.69
CA THR A 22 -0.71 -12.71 -17.56
C THR A 22 0.08 -12.09 -18.71
N THR A 23 -0.44 -10.99 -19.24
CA THR A 23 0.24 -10.13 -20.22
C THR A 23 0.77 -8.84 -19.60
N ASP A 24 0.29 -8.48 -18.41
CA ASP A 24 0.71 -7.29 -17.69
C ASP A 24 2.13 -7.52 -17.10
N PRO A 25 3.14 -6.70 -17.49
CA PRO A 25 4.51 -6.84 -17.02
C PRO A 25 4.67 -6.71 -15.50
N VAL A 26 3.93 -5.80 -14.87
CA VAL A 26 3.98 -5.54 -13.42
C VAL A 26 3.40 -6.74 -12.68
N GLU A 27 2.24 -7.22 -13.13
CA GLU A 27 1.59 -8.41 -12.59
C GLU A 27 2.48 -9.64 -12.76
N ARG A 28 3.19 -9.75 -13.88
CA ARG A 28 4.12 -10.84 -14.14
C ARG A 28 5.30 -10.83 -13.16
N LEU A 29 5.89 -9.67 -12.89
CA LEU A 29 6.92 -9.51 -11.86
C LEU A 29 6.38 -9.87 -10.47
N ARG A 30 5.20 -9.37 -10.12
CA ARG A 30 4.52 -9.66 -8.86
C ARG A 30 4.32 -11.15 -8.66
N LEU A 31 3.75 -11.84 -9.67
CA LEU A 31 3.50 -13.27 -9.62
C LEU A 31 4.81 -14.08 -9.51
N ALA A 32 5.89 -13.65 -10.15
CA ALA A 32 7.20 -14.28 -10.03
C ALA A 32 7.80 -14.15 -8.63
N CYS A 33 7.67 -12.99 -7.99
CA CYS A 33 8.04 -12.78 -6.60
C CYS A 33 7.22 -13.69 -5.67
N LEU A 34 5.90 -13.70 -5.82
CA LEU A 34 4.99 -14.52 -5.01
C LEU A 34 5.23 -16.03 -5.19
N ALA A 35 5.48 -16.48 -6.42
CA ALA A 35 5.77 -17.88 -6.73
C ALA A 35 7.07 -18.39 -6.06
N ARG A 36 8.03 -17.48 -5.77
CA ARG A 36 9.24 -17.77 -5.00
C ARG A 36 9.05 -17.67 -3.48
N GLY A 37 7.83 -17.39 -3.02
CA GLY A 37 7.49 -17.30 -1.61
C GLY A 37 7.69 -15.92 -1.00
N ALA A 38 7.75 -14.85 -1.81
CA ALA A 38 7.69 -13.47 -1.32
C ALA A 38 6.27 -13.11 -0.86
N SER A 39 5.75 -13.84 0.12
CA SER A 39 4.44 -13.61 0.71
C SER A 39 4.55 -12.54 1.80
N GLY A 40 3.80 -11.44 1.65
CA GLY A 40 3.80 -10.34 2.61
C GLY A 40 5.00 -9.41 2.52
N ILE A 41 5.02 -8.39 3.37
CA ILE A 41 6.02 -7.31 3.31
C ILE A 41 7.46 -7.81 3.52
N LYS A 42 7.66 -8.80 4.41
CA LYS A 42 8.98 -9.38 4.69
C LYS A 42 9.55 -10.13 3.49
N GLY A 43 8.68 -10.81 2.75
CA GLY A 43 9.07 -11.54 1.54
C GLY A 43 9.54 -10.59 0.44
N LEU A 44 8.81 -9.51 0.22
CA LEU A 44 9.16 -8.46 -0.75
C LEU A 44 10.39 -7.66 -0.30
N ALA A 45 10.52 -7.36 1.00
CA ALA A 45 11.73 -6.76 1.58
C ALA A 45 12.98 -7.58 1.32
N ARG A 46 12.88 -8.90 1.48
CA ARG A 46 13.98 -9.80 1.15
C ARG A 46 14.31 -9.78 -0.34
N THR A 47 13.29 -9.75 -1.21
CA THR A 47 13.50 -9.64 -2.66
C THR A 47 14.22 -8.35 -3.02
N PHE A 48 13.75 -7.21 -2.52
CA PHE A 48 14.36 -5.90 -2.76
C PHE A 48 15.83 -5.91 -2.34
N LYS A 49 16.11 -6.39 -1.12
CA LYS A 49 17.47 -6.51 -0.61
C LYS A 49 18.37 -7.45 -1.43
N ILE A 50 17.81 -8.44 -2.13
CA ILE A 50 18.59 -9.31 -3.02
C ILE A 50 18.93 -8.61 -4.34
N MET A 51 18.10 -7.67 -4.78
CA MET A 51 18.30 -6.92 -6.03
C MET A 51 19.24 -5.71 -5.84
N ASP A 52 19.24 -5.11 -4.65
CA ASP A 52 20.07 -3.98 -4.22
C ASP A 52 21.51 -4.47 -3.97
N ASP A 53 22.37 -4.40 -4.99
CA ASP A 53 23.72 -4.97 -4.97
C ASP A 53 24.68 -4.10 -4.15
N ASP A 54 24.50 -2.79 -4.18
CA ASP A 54 25.36 -1.82 -3.48
C ASP A 54 24.84 -1.44 -2.07
N GLU A 55 23.68 -1.98 -1.67
CA GLU A 55 22.99 -1.73 -0.39
C GLU A 55 22.66 -0.24 -0.15
N ASN A 56 22.46 0.56 -1.21
CA ASN A 56 22.12 1.98 -1.10
C ASN A 56 20.65 2.23 -0.73
N ARG A 57 19.82 1.17 -0.68
CA ARG A 57 18.37 1.16 -0.39
C ARG A 57 17.49 1.73 -1.50
N SER A 58 18.00 1.81 -2.72
CA SER A 58 17.25 2.03 -3.95
C SER A 58 17.74 1.04 -5.01
N LEU A 59 16.97 0.85 -6.07
CA LEU A 59 17.38 0.01 -7.20
C LEU A 59 17.62 0.91 -8.40
N ASP A 60 18.86 0.97 -8.86
CA ASP A 60 19.15 1.57 -10.15
C ASP A 60 18.61 0.68 -11.29
N LYS A 61 18.61 1.21 -12.51
CA LYS A 61 18.09 0.49 -13.67
C LYS A 61 18.82 -0.82 -13.96
N LYS A 62 20.12 -0.89 -13.69
CA LYS A 62 20.94 -2.10 -13.91
C LYS A 62 20.63 -3.15 -12.85
N GLU A 63 20.55 -2.74 -11.59
CA GLU A 63 20.16 -3.60 -10.46
C GLU A 63 18.75 -4.16 -10.65
N PHE A 64 17.80 -3.30 -11.02
CA PHE A 64 16.44 -3.73 -11.34
C PHE A 64 16.41 -4.74 -12.49
N ALA A 65 17.10 -4.45 -13.61
CA ALA A 65 17.18 -5.36 -14.74
C ALA A 65 17.77 -6.72 -14.34
N LYS A 66 18.92 -6.72 -13.65
CA LYS A 66 19.57 -7.93 -13.12
C LYS A 66 18.62 -8.71 -12.21
N GLY A 67 17.93 -8.02 -11.29
CA GLY A 67 16.93 -8.59 -10.42
C GLY A 67 15.80 -9.30 -11.17
N LEU A 68 15.28 -8.73 -12.26
CA LEU A 68 14.27 -9.39 -13.10
C LEU A 68 14.81 -10.70 -13.70
N HIS A 69 16.05 -10.69 -14.20
CA HIS A 69 16.70 -11.88 -14.75
C HIS A 69 16.89 -12.98 -13.70
N ASP A 70 17.37 -12.63 -12.50
CA ASP A 70 17.54 -13.56 -11.38
C ASP A 70 16.19 -14.15 -10.91
N TYR A 71 15.13 -13.35 -11.03
CA TYR A 71 13.76 -13.78 -10.83
C TYR A 71 13.15 -14.50 -12.05
N GLY A 72 13.98 -15.00 -12.98
CA GLY A 72 13.55 -15.87 -14.08
C GLY A 72 12.64 -15.18 -15.08
N LEU A 73 12.62 -13.85 -15.07
CA LEU A 73 11.89 -13.00 -16.01
C LEU A 73 12.84 -12.55 -17.14
N VAL A 74 13.70 -13.47 -17.57
CA VAL A 74 14.72 -13.24 -18.60
C VAL A 74 14.14 -12.90 -19.97
N GLU A 75 12.85 -13.14 -20.16
CA GLU A 75 12.14 -12.85 -21.40
C GLU A 75 11.78 -11.37 -21.57
N PHE A 76 11.93 -10.54 -20.54
CA PHE A 76 11.73 -9.11 -20.71
C PHE A 76 12.82 -8.52 -21.60
N SER A 77 12.39 -7.88 -22.69
CA SER A 77 13.27 -7.07 -23.53
C SER A 77 13.69 -5.79 -22.78
N ASN A 78 14.81 -5.18 -23.19
CA ASN A 78 15.26 -3.90 -22.61
C ASN A 78 14.16 -2.82 -22.66
N ALA A 79 13.36 -2.77 -23.74
CA ALA A 79 12.25 -1.82 -23.83
C ALA A 79 11.17 -2.06 -22.77
N GLN A 80 10.86 -3.32 -22.44
CA GLN A 80 9.91 -3.66 -21.38
C GLN A 80 10.47 -3.39 -19.99
N ILE A 81 11.78 -3.60 -19.79
CA ILE A 81 12.45 -3.24 -18.53
C ILE A 81 12.40 -1.71 -18.34
N ASP A 82 12.62 -0.94 -19.40
CA ASP A 82 12.54 0.52 -19.37
C ASP A 82 11.12 1.01 -19.03
N GLU A 83 10.09 0.37 -19.60
CA GLU A 83 8.70 0.67 -19.29
C GLU A 83 8.36 0.32 -17.84
N LEU A 84 8.76 -0.88 -17.39
CA LEU A 84 8.59 -1.31 -16.00
C LEU A 84 9.28 -0.35 -15.03
N PHE A 85 10.52 0.04 -15.33
CA PHE A 85 11.28 0.95 -14.47
C PHE A 85 10.54 2.27 -14.28
N LYS A 86 10.02 2.87 -15.37
CA LYS A 86 9.23 4.11 -15.32
C LYS A 86 7.91 3.96 -14.57
N ILE A 87 7.32 2.76 -14.55
CA ILE A 87 6.10 2.52 -13.78
C ILE A 87 6.42 2.51 -12.28
N PHE A 88 7.58 1.98 -11.90
CA PHE A 88 8.01 1.88 -10.52
C PHE A 88 8.54 3.20 -9.97
N ASP A 89 9.45 3.85 -10.70
CA ASP A 89 10.02 5.18 -10.42
C ASP A 89 8.94 6.26 -10.62
N LYS A 90 8.08 6.45 -9.61
CA LYS A 90 6.91 7.34 -9.67
C LYS A 90 7.37 8.79 -9.56
N ASP A 91 8.40 9.06 -8.76
CA ASP A 91 8.91 10.41 -8.54
C ASP A 91 9.92 10.87 -9.61
N GLY A 92 10.40 9.95 -10.46
CA GLY A 92 11.33 10.26 -11.54
C GLY A 92 12.75 10.50 -11.04
N SER A 93 13.11 9.97 -9.86
CA SER A 93 14.44 10.07 -9.25
C SER A 93 15.51 9.33 -10.07
N GLY A 94 15.11 8.42 -10.97
CA GLY A 94 16.01 7.56 -11.72
C GLY A 94 16.47 6.32 -10.94
N THR A 95 15.88 6.09 -9.77
CA THR A 95 16.05 4.90 -8.93
C THR A 95 14.70 4.46 -8.39
N ILE A 96 14.52 3.19 -8.07
CA ILE A 96 13.29 2.69 -7.44
C ILE A 96 13.55 2.51 -5.95
N ASP A 97 12.89 3.29 -5.11
CA ASP A 97 13.03 3.11 -3.66
C ASP A 97 12.21 1.91 -3.14
N PHE A 98 12.42 1.58 -1.86
CA PHE A 98 11.74 0.44 -1.26
C PHE A 98 10.21 0.59 -1.19
N ASP A 99 9.70 1.80 -0.95
CA ASP A 99 8.28 2.07 -0.85
C ASP A 99 7.61 2.00 -2.23
N GLU A 100 8.24 2.55 -3.26
CA GLU A 100 7.83 2.43 -4.66
C GLU A 100 7.75 0.95 -5.10
N PHE A 101 8.80 0.18 -4.79
CA PHE A 101 8.84 -1.25 -5.06
C PHE A 101 7.72 -2.02 -4.36
N LEU A 102 7.49 -1.72 -3.08
CA LEU A 102 6.44 -2.36 -2.28
C LEU A 102 5.04 -2.00 -2.75
N ILE A 103 4.79 -0.74 -3.09
CA ILE A 103 3.48 -0.27 -3.55
C ILE A 103 3.09 -1.00 -4.84
N ARG A 104 4.02 -1.13 -5.79
CA ARG A 104 3.75 -1.76 -7.08
C ARG A 104 3.63 -3.29 -7.02
N LEU A 105 4.40 -3.96 -6.17
CA LEU A 105 4.41 -5.42 -6.11
C LEU A 105 3.48 -6.04 -5.09
N ARG A 106 2.83 -5.24 -4.25
CA ARG A 106 1.89 -5.82 -3.31
C ARG A 106 0.63 -6.31 -4.04
N PRO A 107 0.11 -7.51 -3.70
CA PRO A 107 -1.19 -7.95 -4.21
C PRO A 107 -2.28 -6.91 -3.93
N ALA A 108 -3.23 -6.82 -4.85
CA ALA A 108 -4.44 -6.05 -4.64
C ALA A 108 -5.11 -6.41 -3.31
N MET A 109 -5.59 -5.40 -2.61
CA MET A 109 -6.25 -5.56 -1.34
C MET A 109 -7.47 -6.48 -1.47
N SER A 110 -7.68 -7.38 -0.49
CA SER A 110 -8.85 -8.26 -0.50
C SER A 110 -10.15 -7.45 -0.41
N GLN A 111 -11.21 -7.95 -1.05
CA GLN A 111 -12.51 -7.26 -1.05
C GLN A 111 -13.04 -7.02 0.37
N ASN A 112 -12.74 -7.91 1.31
CA ASN A 112 -13.12 -7.74 2.71
C ASN A 112 -12.47 -6.51 3.35
N ARG A 113 -11.15 -6.32 3.15
CA ARG A 113 -10.44 -5.15 3.67
C ARG A 113 -10.93 -3.87 2.98
N ARG A 114 -11.15 -3.90 1.66
CA ARG A 114 -11.75 -2.78 0.92
C ARG A 114 -13.13 -2.39 1.46
N ASN A 115 -13.98 -3.38 1.76
CA ASN A 115 -15.30 -3.14 2.32
C ASN A 115 -15.23 -2.47 3.71
N LEU A 116 -14.25 -2.82 4.55
CA LEU A 116 -14.04 -2.17 5.85
C LEU A 116 -13.58 -0.72 5.71
N ILE A 117 -12.66 -0.45 4.77
CA ILE A 117 -12.21 0.91 4.46
C ILE A 117 -13.37 1.75 3.95
N TYR A 118 -14.19 1.19 3.05
CA TYR A 118 -15.38 1.85 2.56
C TYR A 118 -16.39 2.16 3.68
N GLN A 119 -16.61 1.21 4.61
CA GLN A 119 -17.48 1.45 5.78
C GLN A 119 -16.93 2.55 6.69
N ALA A 120 -15.60 2.60 6.90
CA ALA A 120 -14.96 3.65 7.66
C ALA A 120 -15.12 5.02 6.98
N PHE A 121 -14.86 5.11 5.68
CA PHE A 121 -15.03 6.34 4.91
C PHE A 121 -16.46 6.86 4.96
N ARG A 122 -17.44 6.00 4.68
CA ARG A 122 -18.88 6.29 4.76
C ARG A 122 -19.36 6.74 6.14
N LYS A 123 -18.64 6.35 7.19
CA LYS A 123 -18.97 6.78 8.56
C LYS A 123 -18.51 8.21 8.81
N LEU A 124 -17.39 8.61 8.19
CA LEU A 124 -16.84 9.96 8.26
C LEU A 124 -17.62 10.92 7.38
N ASP A 125 -17.83 10.59 6.10
CA ASP A 125 -18.60 11.40 5.13
C ASP A 125 -20.07 11.50 5.59
N LYS A 126 -20.41 12.59 6.30
CA LYS A 126 -21.74 12.82 6.88
C LYS A 126 -22.68 13.47 5.88
N THR A 127 -22.13 14.35 5.05
CA THR A 127 -22.84 15.01 3.96
C THR A 127 -23.24 14.02 2.87
N GLY A 128 -22.45 12.95 2.68
CA GLY A 128 -22.64 11.94 1.64
C GLY A 128 -22.25 12.44 0.25
N ASP A 129 -21.41 13.48 0.17
CA ASP A 129 -20.99 14.10 -1.09
C ASP A 129 -19.72 13.43 -1.68
N GLY A 130 -19.19 12.41 -1.01
CA GLY A 130 -18.04 11.64 -1.46
C GLY A 130 -16.69 12.23 -1.05
N VAL A 131 -16.68 13.28 -0.23
CA VAL A 131 -15.47 13.84 0.38
C VAL A 131 -15.64 14.00 1.89
N VAL A 132 -14.56 13.85 2.65
CA VAL A 132 -14.56 14.12 4.09
C VAL A 132 -13.90 15.45 4.35
N THR A 133 -14.60 16.34 5.05
CA THR A 133 -14.14 17.68 5.39
C THR A 133 -14.06 17.88 6.92
N ILE A 134 -13.59 19.05 7.36
CA ILE A 134 -13.61 19.42 8.78
C ILE A 134 -15.05 19.40 9.32
N GLU A 135 -16.03 19.79 8.51
CA GLU A 135 -17.44 19.84 8.92
C GLU A 135 -18.00 18.44 9.22
N ASP A 136 -17.60 17.44 8.42
CA ASP A 136 -17.97 16.04 8.64
C ASP A 136 -17.40 15.45 9.94
N LEU A 137 -16.20 15.89 10.33
CA LEU A 137 -15.55 15.42 11.54
C LEU A 137 -16.06 16.09 12.81
N LYS A 138 -16.64 17.29 12.71
CA LYS A 138 -17.20 18.01 13.86
C LYS A 138 -18.29 17.18 14.54
N GLY A 139 -18.13 16.93 15.84
CA GLY A 139 -19.05 16.10 16.63
C GLY A 139 -18.86 14.59 16.49
N VAL A 140 -18.05 14.11 15.54
CA VAL A 140 -17.64 12.70 15.43
C VAL A 140 -16.30 12.47 16.12
N TYR A 141 -15.34 13.37 15.88
CA TYR A 141 -14.04 13.37 16.50
C TYR A 141 -13.95 14.49 17.54
N SER A 142 -13.47 14.16 18.75
CA SER A 142 -13.35 15.14 19.83
C SER A 142 -11.91 15.57 20.01
N ALA A 143 -11.63 16.85 19.79
CA ALA A 143 -10.33 17.46 20.07
C ALA A 143 -10.00 17.54 21.58
N SER A 144 -10.98 17.29 22.46
CA SER A 144 -10.87 17.45 23.92
C SER A 144 -9.75 16.64 24.58
N LYS A 145 -9.23 15.60 23.93
CA LYS A 145 -8.12 14.79 24.44
C LYS A 145 -6.77 15.12 23.80
N HIS A 146 -6.73 16.04 22.84
CA HIS A 146 -5.50 16.42 22.17
C HIS A 146 -4.66 17.35 23.06
N PRO A 147 -3.36 17.06 23.32
CA PRO A 147 -2.53 17.86 24.23
C PRO A 147 -2.48 19.34 23.88
N LYS A 148 -2.41 19.67 22.58
CA LYS A 148 -2.37 21.08 22.12
C LYS A 148 -3.69 21.82 22.21
N TYR A 149 -4.81 21.08 22.22
CA TYR A 149 -6.11 21.68 22.48
C TYR A 149 -6.27 21.95 23.97
N LEU A 150 -5.84 21.01 24.82
CA LEU A 150 -5.83 21.15 26.27
C LEU A 150 -4.92 22.28 26.77
N SER A 151 -3.78 22.52 26.10
CA SER A 151 -2.89 23.64 26.42
C SER A 151 -3.41 25.00 25.92
N GLY A 152 -4.47 25.02 25.10
CA GLY A 152 -4.98 26.22 24.45
C GLY A 152 -4.11 26.73 23.29
N GLU A 153 -3.07 25.98 22.89
CA GLU A 153 -2.22 26.33 21.74
C GLU A 153 -3.00 26.21 20.43
N TRP A 154 -3.86 25.19 20.32
CA TRP A 154 -4.63 24.88 19.12
C TRP A 154 -6.13 24.98 19.33
N THR A 155 -6.82 25.44 18.29
CA THR A 155 -8.28 25.36 18.19
C THR A 155 -8.73 23.94 17.82
N GLU A 156 -10.03 23.66 17.99
CA GLU A 156 -10.62 22.39 17.54
C GLU A 156 -10.39 22.17 16.03
N ASP A 157 -10.62 23.19 15.22
CA ASP A 157 -10.45 23.14 13.76
C ASP A 157 -8.99 22.84 13.37
N GLN A 158 -8.00 23.34 14.12
CA GLN A 158 -6.58 23.02 13.88
C GLN A 158 -6.25 21.56 14.22
N VAL A 159 -6.84 20.99 15.26
CA VAL A 159 -6.69 19.56 15.59
C VAL A 159 -7.33 18.69 14.51
N LEU A 160 -8.53 19.06 14.06
CA LEU A 160 -9.24 18.32 13.01
C LEU A 160 -8.51 18.42 11.67
N ARG A 161 -7.97 19.59 11.32
CA ARG A 161 -7.16 19.77 10.12
C ARG A 161 -5.92 18.89 10.15
N GLN A 162 -5.17 18.90 11.26
CA GLN A 162 -3.98 18.04 11.42
C GLN A 162 -4.31 16.55 11.28
N PHE A 163 -5.51 16.13 11.71
CA PHE A 163 -5.97 14.76 11.51
C PHE A 163 -6.26 14.48 10.02
N LEU A 164 -6.96 15.38 9.32
CA LEU A 164 -7.25 15.23 7.90
C LEU A 164 -5.98 15.18 7.05
N ASP A 165 -4.99 16.03 7.39
CA ASP A 165 -3.70 16.11 6.69
C ASP A 165 -2.91 14.78 6.70
N SER A 166 -3.28 13.83 7.56
CA SER A 166 -2.67 12.49 7.58
C SER A 166 -3.16 11.55 6.47
N PHE A 167 -4.30 11.89 5.83
CA PHE A 167 -4.91 11.13 4.74
C PHE A 167 -4.88 11.89 3.41
N ASP A 168 -5.03 13.22 3.47
CA ASP A 168 -4.92 14.14 2.33
C ASP A 168 -3.47 14.10 1.82
N SER A 169 -3.21 13.59 0.61
CA SER A 169 -1.84 13.29 0.16
C SER A 169 -1.32 14.24 -0.91
N ASP A 170 -2.02 14.32 -2.04
CA ASP A 170 -1.43 14.73 -3.31
C ASP A 170 -1.54 16.24 -3.56
N ASP A 171 -2.58 16.91 -3.08
CA ASP A 171 -2.82 18.34 -3.31
C ASP A 171 -3.05 19.18 -2.04
N LYS A 172 -3.16 18.54 -0.86
CA LYS A 172 -3.30 19.23 0.45
C LYS A 172 -4.47 20.21 0.46
N ASP A 173 -5.55 19.87 -0.22
CA ASP A 173 -6.71 20.75 -0.40
C ASP A 173 -7.59 20.85 0.86
N GLY A 174 -7.34 20.03 1.87
CA GLY A 174 -8.10 19.99 3.12
C GLY A 174 -9.35 19.14 3.09
N LYS A 175 -9.52 18.36 2.03
CA LYS A 175 -10.57 17.38 1.87
C LYS A 175 -9.90 16.02 1.74
N ILE A 176 -10.67 14.98 2.03
CA ILE A 176 -10.23 13.62 1.78
C ILE A 176 -11.23 12.97 0.86
N THR A 177 -10.81 12.67 -0.36
CA THR A 177 -11.58 11.87 -1.29
C THR A 177 -11.56 10.39 -0.88
N GLN A 178 -12.53 9.62 -1.39
CA GLN A 178 -12.52 8.16 -1.18
C GLN A 178 -11.22 7.53 -1.69
N GLU A 179 -10.66 8.04 -2.79
CA GLU A 179 -9.43 7.54 -3.38
C GLU A 179 -8.22 7.77 -2.47
N GLU A 180 -8.05 8.97 -1.91
CA GLU A 180 -6.96 9.27 -0.97
C GLU A 180 -7.05 8.41 0.29
N PHE A 181 -8.26 8.24 0.82
CA PHE A 181 -8.49 7.37 1.97
C PHE A 181 -8.16 5.90 1.66
N GLU A 182 -8.54 5.41 0.48
CA GLU A 182 -8.18 4.06 0.02
C GLU A 182 -6.67 3.91 -0.22
N ASN A 183 -6.00 4.94 -0.75
CA ASN A 183 -4.56 4.96 -0.97
C ASN A 183 -3.78 4.92 0.34
N TYR A 184 -4.18 5.73 1.33
CA TYR A 184 -3.61 5.68 2.69
C TYR A 184 -3.75 4.27 3.28
N TYR A 185 -4.96 3.70 3.24
CA TYR A 185 -5.19 2.37 3.78
C TYR A 185 -4.60 1.25 2.93
N THR A 186 -4.29 1.50 1.67
CA THR A 186 -3.49 0.59 0.85
C THR A 186 -2.12 0.42 1.46
N GLY A 187 -1.46 1.51 1.90
CA GLY A 187 -0.17 1.52 2.61
C GLY A 187 -0.21 0.92 4.03
N VAL A 188 -1.30 1.12 4.77
CA VAL A 188 -1.48 0.49 6.09
C VAL A 188 -1.77 -1.01 5.96
N SER A 189 -2.74 -1.38 5.12
CA SER A 189 -3.09 -2.77 4.79
C SER A 189 -1.87 -3.53 4.32
N ALA A 190 -1.04 -2.84 3.56
CA ALA A 190 0.22 -3.27 3.08
C ALA A 190 1.21 -3.79 4.13
N SER A 191 1.29 -3.08 5.26
CA SER A 191 2.17 -3.42 6.38
C SER A 191 1.62 -4.56 7.25
N ILE A 192 0.37 -4.99 7.01
CA ILE A 192 -0.35 -5.94 7.85
C ILE A 192 -0.61 -7.25 7.10
N ASP A 193 0.10 -8.31 7.50
CA ASP A 193 0.00 -9.63 6.86
C ASP A 193 -1.28 -10.40 7.24
N ASN A 194 -1.93 -10.09 8.37
CA ASN A 194 -3.08 -10.85 8.89
C ASN A 194 -4.39 -10.08 8.74
N ASP A 195 -5.32 -10.63 7.95
CA ASP A 195 -6.65 -10.06 7.70
C ASP A 195 -7.47 -9.87 8.98
N ALA A 196 -7.39 -10.79 9.95
CA ALA A 196 -8.11 -10.66 11.21
C ALA A 196 -7.56 -9.50 12.07
N TYR A 197 -6.24 -9.25 11.98
CA TYR A 197 -5.64 -8.11 12.66
C TYR A 197 -6.02 -6.80 11.97
N PHE A 198 -6.00 -6.76 10.63
CA PHE A 198 -6.46 -5.59 9.88
C PHE A 198 -7.93 -5.27 10.18
N ASP A 199 -8.81 -6.28 10.20
CA ASP A 199 -10.23 -6.13 10.56
C ASP A 199 -10.39 -5.57 11.97
N LEU A 200 -9.75 -6.19 12.97
CA LEU A 200 -9.78 -5.73 14.35
C LEU A 200 -9.28 -4.28 14.48
N MET A 201 -8.17 -3.95 13.82
CA MET A 201 -7.61 -2.60 13.80
C MET A 201 -8.61 -1.61 13.20
N MET A 202 -9.21 -1.90 12.04
CA MET A 202 -10.19 -1.02 11.40
C MET A 202 -11.43 -0.82 12.27
N ARG A 203 -11.99 -1.90 12.83
CA ARG A 203 -13.15 -1.82 13.72
C ARG A 203 -12.86 -1.04 15.00
N THR A 204 -11.67 -1.21 15.56
CA THR A 204 -11.26 -0.49 16.78
C THR A 204 -11.04 0.99 16.50
N ALA A 205 -10.29 1.32 15.44
CA ALA A 205 -9.97 2.69 15.06
C ALA A 205 -11.23 3.49 14.72
N TRP A 206 -12.14 2.89 13.95
CA TRP A 206 -13.31 3.58 13.41
C TRP A 206 -14.61 3.24 14.14
N LYS A 207 -14.59 2.37 15.15
CA LYS A 207 -15.76 1.90 15.90
C LYS A 207 -16.87 1.36 14.98
N LEU A 208 -16.49 0.45 14.07
CA LEU A 208 -17.40 -0.21 13.11
C LEU A 208 -18.12 -1.41 13.74
#